data_AF-A0A2G9ZVX8-F1
#
_entry.id   AF-A0A2G9ZVX8-F1
#
_cell.length_a   1.000
_cell.length_b   1.000
_cell.length_c   1.000
_cell.angle_alpha   90.00
_cell.angle_beta   90.00
_cell.angle_gamma   90.00
#
_symmetry.space_group_name_H-M   'P 1'
#
loop_
_entity.id
_entity.type
_entity.pdbx_description
1 polymer ?
#
loop_
_entity_poly.entity_id
_entity_poly.type
_entity_poly.pdbx_seq_one_letter_code
_entity_poly.pdbx_strand_id
1 'polypeptide(L)'
;MKKGILVIVFLGIIAVLLHVPGVFADSCDPGHVWVPPHTTPDGVWINGFCRPVEKKGFLWVDGHSNPEGVWVPGYWKPIGPPPPGKVWVPGYLDPKGKWMEGYWRPHEVPGKAWMPGHYNRKGHWIPGHYR
;
A
#
# COMPACT_ATOMS: atom_id res chain seq x y z
N MET A 1 63.79 -35.23 7.38
CA MET A 1 62.75 -35.66 6.41
C MET A 1 61.79 -34.52 6.20
N LYS A 2 61.80 -33.93 5.00
CA LYS A 2 60.84 -32.88 4.60
C LYS A 2 59.49 -33.53 4.30
N LYS A 3 58.42 -33.04 4.92
CA LYS A 3 57.04 -33.22 4.44
C LYS A 3 56.38 -31.85 4.48
N GLY A 4 56.08 -31.32 3.30
CA GLY A 4 55.30 -30.09 3.15
C GLY A 4 53.82 -30.39 2.95
N ILE A 5 53.08 -29.29 2.79
CA ILE A 5 51.70 -29.16 2.27
C ILE A 5 50.65 -29.43 3.37
N LEU A 6 49.65 -28.58 3.66
CA LEU A 6 48.92 -27.59 2.86
C LEU A 6 48.32 -26.54 3.83
N VAL A 7 48.49 -25.25 3.56
CA VAL A 7 47.69 -24.19 4.19
C VAL A 7 46.43 -24.05 3.35
N ILE A 8 45.28 -24.49 3.87
CA ILE A 8 43.97 -24.07 3.34
C ILE A 8 43.41 -23.02 4.29
N VAL A 9 43.47 -21.77 3.84
CA VAL A 9 42.76 -20.65 4.47
C VAL A 9 41.28 -20.81 4.14
N PHE A 10 40.48 -21.31 5.07
CA PHE A 10 39.03 -21.16 4.98
C PHE A 10 38.65 -19.80 5.58
N LEU A 11 38.46 -18.83 4.67
CA LEU A 11 37.59 -17.67 4.87
C LEU A 11 36.16 -18.17 5.07
N GLY A 12 35.88 -18.69 6.26
CA GLY A 12 34.54 -19.05 6.71
C GLY A 12 33.93 -17.85 7.41
N ILE A 13 33.31 -16.94 6.66
CA ILE A 13 32.28 -16.07 7.24
C ILE A 13 31.20 -17.03 7.72
N ILE A 14 31.19 -17.31 9.03
CA ILE A 14 30.05 -17.91 9.68
C ILE A 14 28.94 -16.87 9.55
N ALA A 15 28.14 -17.00 8.49
CA ALA A 15 26.83 -16.39 8.45
C ALA A 15 26.07 -17.02 9.61
N VAL A 16 26.09 -16.34 10.76
CA VAL A 16 25.13 -16.62 11.82
C VAL A 16 23.79 -16.30 11.20
N LEU A 17 23.17 -17.34 10.65
CA LEU A 17 21.79 -17.35 10.22
C LEU A 17 20.99 -17.16 11.51
N LEU A 18 20.81 -15.90 11.91
CA LEU A 18 19.78 -15.54 12.86
C LEU A 18 18.47 -15.92 12.17
N HIS A 19 18.06 -17.17 12.39
CA HIS A 19 16.67 -17.55 12.31
C HIS A 19 15.97 -16.69 13.35
N VAL A 20 15.51 -15.51 12.93
CA VAL A 20 14.52 -14.75 13.68
C VAL A 20 13.26 -15.61 13.60
N PRO A 21 12.86 -16.32 14.67
CA PRO A 21 11.68 -17.14 14.61
C PRO A 21 10.47 -16.21 14.66
N GLY A 22 9.64 -16.26 13.62
CA GLY A 22 8.27 -15.77 13.67
C GLY A 22 8.11 -14.25 13.68
N VAL A 23 8.37 -13.60 12.55
CA VAL A 23 7.46 -12.53 12.12
C VAL A 23 6.39 -13.25 11.31
N PHE A 24 5.22 -13.46 11.88
CA PHE A 24 4.06 -13.89 11.11
C PHE A 24 3.87 -12.88 10.00
N ALA A 25 4.29 -13.20 8.78
CA ALA A 25 3.71 -12.55 7.63
C ALA A 25 2.23 -12.90 7.73
N ASP A 26 1.42 -11.89 8.04
CA ASP A 26 0.01 -11.82 7.74
C ASP A 26 -0.23 -12.52 6.39
N SER A 27 -0.70 -13.76 6.43
CA SER A 27 -0.63 -14.67 5.28
C SER A 27 -1.70 -14.28 4.28
N CYS A 28 -1.34 -13.44 3.31
CA CYS A 28 -2.21 -13.12 2.21
C CYS A 28 -2.50 -14.36 1.36
N ASP A 29 -3.68 -14.39 0.75
CA ASP A 29 -4.04 -15.43 -0.23
C ASP A 29 -3.02 -15.47 -1.39
N PRO A 30 -2.82 -16.63 -2.05
CA PRO A 30 -1.98 -16.71 -3.24
C PRO A 30 -2.33 -15.61 -4.27
N GLY A 31 -1.31 -14.99 -4.84
CA GLY A 31 -1.48 -13.86 -5.76
C GLY A 31 -1.72 -12.50 -5.08
N HIS A 32 -1.61 -12.42 -3.75
CA HIS A 32 -1.64 -11.17 -3.01
C HIS A 32 -0.30 -10.88 -2.32
N VAL A 33 -0.05 -9.60 -2.06
CA VAL A 33 1.10 -9.09 -1.33
C VAL A 33 0.64 -8.31 -0.11
N TRP A 34 1.34 -8.49 1.00
CA TRP A 34 1.10 -7.75 2.23
C TRP A 34 1.61 -6.31 2.10
N VAL A 35 0.75 -5.36 2.42
CA VAL A 35 1.10 -3.96 2.62
C VAL A 35 1.28 -3.75 4.12
N PRO A 36 2.50 -3.42 4.58
CA PRO A 36 2.75 -3.28 6.01
C PRO A 36 1.94 -2.13 6.62
N PRO A 37 1.57 -2.25 7.91
CA PRO A 37 1.00 -1.13 8.64
C PRO A 37 1.97 0.06 8.64
N HIS A 38 1.43 1.26 8.61
CA HIS A 38 2.22 2.49 8.61
C HIS A 38 1.47 3.65 9.23
N THR A 39 2.22 4.65 9.68
CA THR A 39 1.66 5.91 10.18
C THR A 39 1.74 6.96 9.09
N THR A 40 0.63 7.62 8.81
CA THR A 40 0.57 8.78 7.91
C THR A 40 1.38 9.96 8.47
N PRO A 41 1.78 10.95 7.66
CA PRO A 41 2.45 12.15 8.15
C PRO A 41 1.69 12.89 9.26
N ASP A 42 0.35 12.83 9.26
CA ASP A 42 -0.52 13.45 10.26
C ASP A 42 -0.70 12.60 11.53
N GLY A 43 0.07 11.53 11.70
CA GLY A 43 0.04 10.67 12.89
C GLY A 43 -1.08 9.64 12.91
N VAL A 44 -1.83 9.49 11.81
CA VAL A 44 -2.88 8.47 11.71
C VAL A 44 -2.26 7.10 11.47
N TRP A 45 -2.60 6.11 12.32
CA TRP A 45 -2.20 4.72 12.16
C TRP A 45 -3.09 3.98 11.15
N ILE A 46 -2.46 3.35 10.16
CA ILE A 46 -3.12 2.51 9.15
C ILE A 46 -2.69 1.06 9.37
N ASN A 47 -3.66 0.17 9.54
CA ASN A 47 -3.41 -1.27 9.65
C ASN A 47 -2.88 -1.82 8.31
N GLY A 48 -2.05 -2.87 8.39
CA GLY A 48 -1.60 -3.56 7.20
C GLY A 48 -2.76 -4.33 6.55
N PHE A 49 -2.62 -4.61 5.25
CA PHE A 49 -3.65 -5.27 4.46
C PHE A 49 -3.06 -6.02 3.28
N CYS A 50 -3.79 -7.00 2.78
CA CYS A 50 -3.45 -7.72 1.56
C CYS A 50 -4.04 -7.01 0.34
N ARG A 51 -3.25 -6.91 -0.74
CA ARG A 51 -3.72 -6.51 -2.07
C ARG A 51 -3.28 -7.52 -3.12
N PRO A 52 -3.97 -7.66 -4.27
CA PRO A 52 -3.45 -8.44 -5.38
C PRO A 52 -2.06 -7.95 -5.79
N VAL A 53 -1.18 -8.85 -6.25
CA VAL A 53 0.14 -8.48 -6.80
C VAL A 53 -0.03 -7.61 -8.04
N GLU A 54 -1.01 -7.97 -8.88
CA GLU A 54 -1.36 -7.26 -10.10
C GLU A 54 -2.87 -7.16 -10.26
N LYS A 55 -3.31 -6.10 -10.96
CA LYS A 55 -4.70 -5.92 -11.33
C LYS A 55 -4.78 -5.46 -12.78
N LYS A 56 -5.31 -6.31 -13.66
CA LYS A 56 -5.36 -6.05 -15.10
C LYS A 56 -6.01 -4.69 -15.40
N GLY A 57 -5.29 -3.82 -16.11
CA GLY A 57 -5.75 -2.48 -16.46
C GLY A 57 -5.58 -1.43 -15.35
N PHE A 58 -4.87 -1.75 -14.27
CA PHE A 58 -4.59 -0.84 -13.16
C PHE A 58 -3.10 -0.86 -12.79
N LEU A 59 -2.62 0.28 -12.32
CA LEU A 59 -1.31 0.45 -11.69
C LEU A 59 -1.53 0.68 -10.19
N TRP A 60 -0.77 0.00 -9.34
CA TRP A 60 -0.74 0.33 -7.92
C TRP A 60 0.06 1.63 -7.72
N VAL A 61 -0.55 2.59 -7.05
CA VAL A 61 0.10 3.84 -6.61
C VAL A 61 0.30 3.73 -5.11
N ASP A 62 1.53 3.90 -4.65
CA ASP A 62 1.81 3.91 -3.21
C ASP A 62 1.20 5.12 -2.52
N GLY A 63 1.00 4.97 -1.20
CA GLY A 63 0.44 6.04 -0.39
C GLY A 63 1.34 7.28 -0.43
N HIS A 64 0.73 8.44 -0.57
CA HIS A 64 1.43 9.72 -0.68
C HIS A 64 0.55 10.86 -0.18
N SER A 65 1.16 11.97 0.22
CA SER A 65 0.43 13.22 0.46
C SER A 65 0.14 13.93 -0.86
N ASN A 66 -1.08 14.42 -1.02
CA ASN A 66 -1.44 15.27 -2.14
C ASN A 66 -0.92 16.71 -1.93
N PRO A 67 -1.03 17.62 -2.92
CA PRO A 67 -0.58 19.01 -2.80
C PRO A 67 -1.27 19.82 -1.69
N GLU A 68 -2.43 19.37 -1.19
CA GLU A 68 -3.18 19.98 -0.10
C GLU A 68 -2.74 19.45 1.28
N GLY A 69 -1.73 18.57 1.31
CA GLY A 69 -1.22 17.93 2.53
C GLY A 69 -2.02 16.72 3.00
N VAL A 70 -3.12 16.36 2.32
CA VAL A 70 -3.97 15.23 2.70
C VAL A 70 -3.30 13.92 2.29
N TRP A 71 -3.16 13.00 3.25
CA TRP A 71 -2.68 11.64 2.96
C TRP A 71 -3.68 10.87 2.09
N VAL A 72 -3.19 10.39 0.94
CA VAL A 72 -3.89 9.47 0.06
C VAL A 72 -3.31 8.07 0.29
N PRO A 73 -4.12 7.08 0.74
CA PRO A 73 -3.65 5.71 0.91
C PRO A 73 -3.26 5.12 -0.43
N GLY A 74 -2.41 4.09 -0.43
CA GLY A 74 -2.09 3.39 -1.67
C GLY A 74 -3.34 2.83 -2.35
N TYR A 75 -3.42 2.93 -3.67
CA TYR A 75 -4.62 2.59 -4.43
C TYR A 75 -4.34 2.09 -5.84
N TRP A 76 -5.31 1.36 -6.39
CA TRP A 76 -5.34 1.00 -7.81
C TRP A 76 -5.79 2.17 -8.68
N LYS A 77 -4.92 2.64 -9.56
CA LYS A 77 -5.20 3.67 -10.56
C LYS A 77 -5.44 3.02 -11.93
N PRO A 78 -6.56 3.30 -12.62
CA PRO A 78 -6.80 2.82 -13.98
C PRO A 78 -5.69 3.26 -14.93
N ILE A 79 -5.28 2.36 -15.82
CA ILE A 79 -4.38 2.64 -16.92
C ILE A 79 -5.19 3.17 -18.11
N GLY A 80 -4.73 4.26 -18.72
CA GLY A 80 -5.37 4.88 -19.87
C GLY A 80 -6.13 6.17 -19.53
N PRO A 81 -6.72 6.83 -20.55
CA PRO A 81 -7.42 8.09 -20.35
C PRO A 81 -8.69 7.89 -19.52
N PRO A 82 -9.05 8.87 -18.67
CA PRO A 82 -10.34 8.84 -18.00
C PRO A 82 -11.49 8.91 -19.01
N PRO A 83 -12.63 8.27 -18.76
CA PRO A 83 -13.84 8.50 -19.54
C PRO A 83 -14.19 10.00 -19.56
N PRO A 84 -14.76 10.54 -20.66
CA PRO A 84 -15.11 11.95 -20.74
C PRO A 84 -15.97 12.41 -19.56
N GLY A 85 -15.56 13.52 -18.94
CA GLY A 85 -16.26 14.11 -17.80
C GLY A 85 -16.20 13.28 -16.51
N LYS A 86 -15.32 12.29 -16.39
CA LYS A 86 -15.15 11.50 -15.15
C LYS A 86 -13.76 11.64 -14.55
N VAL A 87 -13.70 11.48 -13.23
CA VAL A 87 -12.46 11.43 -12.45
C VAL A 87 -12.46 10.18 -11.58
N TRP A 88 -11.28 9.58 -11.41
CA TRP A 88 -11.11 8.39 -10.59
C TRP A 88 -11.11 8.76 -9.11
N VAL A 89 -11.90 8.04 -8.32
CA VAL A 89 -11.84 8.08 -6.86
C VAL A 89 -11.03 6.87 -6.39
N PRO A 90 -9.91 7.10 -5.67
CA PRO A 90 -9.12 6.03 -5.08
C PRO A 90 -9.96 5.05 -4.24
N GLY A 91 -9.61 3.77 -4.33
CA GLY A 91 -10.08 2.77 -3.37
C GLY A 91 -9.46 3.00 -1.99
N TYR A 92 -10.01 2.34 -0.98
CA TYR A 92 -9.63 2.56 0.42
C TYR A 92 -9.89 1.33 1.28
N LEU A 93 -9.29 1.27 2.47
CA LEU A 93 -9.65 0.29 3.48
C LEU A 93 -10.79 0.82 4.34
N ASP A 94 -11.84 0.04 4.49
CA ASP A 94 -12.89 0.34 5.45
C ASP A 94 -12.39 0.15 6.90
N PRO A 95 -13.12 0.64 7.92
CA PRO A 95 -12.73 0.48 9.31
C PRO A 95 -12.63 -0.98 9.80
N LYS A 96 -13.12 -1.95 9.03
CA LYS A 96 -13.03 -3.39 9.31
C LYS A 96 -11.83 -4.05 8.61
N GLY A 97 -11.01 -3.27 7.90
CA GLY A 97 -9.85 -3.77 7.15
C GLY A 97 -10.19 -4.38 5.79
N LYS A 98 -11.43 -4.21 5.31
CA LYS A 98 -11.82 -4.68 3.97
C LYS A 98 -11.46 -3.62 2.92
N TRP A 99 -10.84 -4.07 1.83
CA TRP A 99 -10.60 -3.22 0.66
C TRP A 99 -11.91 -2.86 -0.04
N MET A 100 -12.11 -1.56 -0.24
CA MET A 100 -13.20 -0.96 -1.00
C MET A 100 -12.63 -0.47 -2.32
N GLU A 101 -13.18 -0.98 -3.42
CA GLU A 101 -12.68 -0.67 -4.75
C GLU A 101 -12.92 0.79 -5.14
N GLY A 102 -11.96 1.34 -5.87
CA GLY A 102 -12.09 2.67 -6.46
C GLY A 102 -13.14 2.69 -7.56
N TYR A 103 -13.62 3.88 -7.92
CA TYR A 103 -14.67 4.05 -8.92
C TYR A 103 -14.55 5.38 -9.66
N TRP A 104 -15.17 5.46 -10.84
CA TRP A 104 -15.28 6.70 -11.60
C TRP A 104 -16.46 7.53 -11.11
N ARG A 105 -16.22 8.80 -10.77
CA ARG A 105 -17.29 9.78 -10.50
C ARG A 105 -17.36 10.84 -11.60
N PRO A 106 -18.47 11.57 -11.75
CA PRO A 106 -18.50 12.80 -12.54
C PRO A 106 -17.45 13.79 -12.04
N HIS A 107 -16.71 14.42 -12.95
CA HIS A 107 -15.71 15.44 -12.62
C HIS A 107 -16.36 16.59 -11.84
N GLU A 108 -17.46 17.10 -12.38
CA GLU A 108 -18.25 18.20 -11.85
C GLU A 108 -19.69 17.77 -11.66
N VAL A 109 -20.29 18.27 -10.58
CA VAL A 109 -21.74 18.20 -10.35
C VAL A 109 -22.19 19.63 -10.07
N PRO A 110 -23.11 20.18 -10.88
CA PRO A 110 -23.53 21.58 -10.73
C PRO A 110 -23.98 21.88 -9.29
N GLY A 111 -23.42 22.96 -8.73
CA GLY A 111 -23.74 23.43 -7.38
C GLY A 111 -23.19 22.57 -6.24
N LYS A 112 -22.28 21.62 -6.50
CA LYS A 112 -21.68 20.77 -5.45
C LYS A 112 -20.16 20.75 -5.51
N ALA A 113 -19.52 20.80 -4.35
CA ALA A 113 -18.08 20.65 -4.21
C ALA A 113 -17.73 19.22 -3.80
N TRP A 114 -16.75 18.60 -4.45
CA TRP A 114 -16.27 17.29 -4.02
C TRP A 114 -15.30 17.44 -2.85
N MET A 115 -15.59 16.76 -1.74
CA MET A 115 -14.66 16.55 -0.64
C MET A 115 -13.92 15.22 -0.86
N PRO A 116 -12.59 15.23 -1.02
CA PRO A 116 -11.81 14.00 -1.07
C PRO A 116 -12.01 13.13 0.17
N GLY A 117 -11.90 11.80 -0.02
CA GLY A 117 -11.86 10.88 1.10
C GLY A 117 -10.60 11.10 1.93
N HIS A 118 -10.71 10.93 3.23
CA HIS A 118 -9.61 11.16 4.16
C HIS A 118 -9.77 10.30 5.40
N TYR A 119 -8.67 10.02 6.09
CA TYR A 119 -8.74 9.40 7.41
C TYR A 119 -9.08 10.43 8.48
N ASN A 120 -9.91 10.05 9.46
CA ASN A 120 -10.06 10.82 10.68
C ASN A 120 -8.95 10.49 11.70
N ARG A 121 -8.93 11.20 12.83
CA ARG A 121 -7.92 11.01 13.90
C ARG A 121 -7.89 9.60 14.51
N LYS A 122 -8.92 8.77 14.28
CA LYS A 122 -8.99 7.39 14.76
C LYS A 122 -8.51 6.37 13.70
N GLY A 123 -8.06 6.82 12.53
CA GLY A 123 -7.67 5.92 11.43
C GLY A 123 -8.85 5.34 10.67
N HIS A 124 -10.06 5.89 10.82
CA HIS A 124 -11.19 5.47 10.00
C HIS A 124 -11.25 6.29 8.72
N TRP A 125 -11.35 5.60 7.59
CA TRP A 125 -11.58 6.26 6.31
C TRP A 125 -12.98 6.88 6.26
N ILE A 126 -13.04 8.16 5.90
CA ILE A 126 -14.24 8.88 5.53
C ILE A 126 -14.27 8.91 4.00
N PRO A 127 -15.26 8.25 3.36
CA PRO A 127 -15.39 8.29 1.91
C PRO A 127 -15.58 9.71 1.38
N GLY A 128 -15.00 9.96 0.21
CA GLY A 128 -15.24 11.22 -0.49
C GLY A 128 -16.73 11.37 -0.81
N HIS A 129 -17.21 12.60 -0.72
CA HIS A 129 -18.62 12.93 -0.89
C HIS A 129 -18.78 14.34 -1.43
N TYR A 130 -19.91 14.60 -2.07
CA TYR A 130 -20.28 15.97 -2.45
C TYR A 130 -20.83 16.73 -1.24
N ARG A 131 -20.47 18.01 -1.15
CA ARG A 131 -21.06 19.01 -0.25
C ARG A 131 -21.78 20.07 -1.06
#